data_AF-A0AAI8VX84-F1
#
_entry.id   AF-A0AAI8VX84-F1
#
_cell.length_a   1.000
_cell.length_b   1.000
_cell.length_c   1.000
_cell.angle_alpha   90.00
_cell.angle_beta   90.00
_cell.angle_gamma   90.00
#
_symmetry.space_group_name_H-M   'P 1'
#
loop_
_entity.id
_entity.type
_entity.pdbx_description
1 polymer ?
#
loop_
_entity_poly.entity_id
_entity_poly.type
_entity_poly.pdbx_seq_one_letter_code
_entity_poly.pdbx_strand_id
1 'polypeptide(L)'
;MNKVVWSEVLPWEEIITKDALEASDEKHSTRFDQLKHIIEADKASQKEINDQLAQMMNLQGQISTLLTTNGIKKTNPTREDDAFLFLINPQEKRVKSAWNEAVLQEEADTFQNISEKNKVVLPSKLRLQWANEEVLSKLSAIQDCFRAVLVPYEHWAQRVAIEMSRDFQQIAIFARTGSVNWVTLLEAIFQVLADHQVLYGSMVSFFMLLLIQNESMLNFTRRMREAWYKLPTTYRQGVMNREGVINLLRQYTPSIWMMMKDNSGNWSTTEMIEQAVTRSQMMA
;
A
#
# COMPACT_ATOMS: atom_id res chain seq x y z
N MET A 1 -8.49 82.33 -9.32
CA MET A 1 -9.10 81.73 -8.11
C MET A 1 -10.11 80.68 -8.57
N ASN A 2 -9.80 79.40 -8.35
CA ASN A 2 -10.75 78.34 -8.03
C ASN A 2 -9.95 77.05 -7.79
N LYS A 3 -9.98 76.58 -6.54
CA LYS A 3 -9.40 75.32 -6.07
C LYS A 3 -10.39 74.20 -6.40
N VAL A 4 -9.91 73.12 -7.01
CA VAL A 4 -10.63 71.84 -7.06
C VAL A 4 -10.01 70.94 -6.01
N VAL A 5 -10.86 70.47 -5.10
CA VAL A 5 -10.56 69.56 -3.99
C VAL A 5 -10.82 68.12 -4.49
N TRP A 6 -9.89 67.21 -4.19
CA TRP A 6 -10.00 65.79 -4.50
C TRP A 6 -11.08 65.13 -3.64
N SER A 7 -12.06 64.50 -4.27
CA SER A 7 -13.00 63.56 -3.67
C SER A 7 -12.58 62.13 -4.00
N GLU A 8 -12.66 61.25 -2.98
CA GLU A 8 -12.92 59.79 -3.02
C GLU A 8 -11.97 59.00 -2.10
N VAL A 9 -12.40 58.85 -0.84
CA VAL A 9 -12.04 57.72 0.02
C VAL A 9 -13.32 56.93 0.23
N LEU A 10 -13.35 55.70 -0.27
CA LEU A 10 -14.44 54.74 -0.03
C LEU A 10 -14.31 54.13 1.38
N PRO A 11 -15.39 53.99 2.15
CA PRO A 11 -15.38 53.34 3.46
C PRO A 11 -15.56 51.82 3.30
N TRP A 12 -14.54 51.04 3.64
CA TRP A 12 -14.56 49.56 3.69
C TRP A 12 -14.75 49.00 5.11
N GLU A 13 -15.23 49.81 6.04
CA GLU A 13 -15.63 49.32 7.36
C GLU A 13 -17.09 48.82 7.31
N GLU A 14 -17.28 47.65 6.71
CA GLU A 14 -18.47 46.85 6.96
C GLU A 14 -18.47 46.41 8.43
N ILE A 15 -19.55 46.78 9.11
CA ILE A 15 -19.88 46.42 10.48
C ILE A 15 -20.05 44.90 10.55
N ILE A 16 -19.04 44.18 11.05
CA ILE A 16 -19.23 42.81 11.52
C ILE A 16 -20.05 42.92 12.80
N THR A 17 -21.33 42.58 12.72
CA THR A 17 -22.21 42.57 13.90
C THR A 17 -21.76 41.48 14.87
N LYS A 18 -21.83 41.78 16.17
CA LYS A 18 -21.47 40.86 17.26
C LYS A 18 -22.16 39.49 17.12
N ASP A 19 -23.40 39.49 16.62
CA ASP A 19 -24.21 38.30 16.35
C ASP A 19 -23.60 37.38 15.27
N ALA A 20 -22.88 37.93 14.28
CA ALA A 20 -22.21 37.13 13.24
C ALA A 20 -20.92 36.47 13.76
N LEU A 21 -20.26 37.09 14.74
CA LEU A 21 -19.10 36.51 15.42
C LEU A 21 -19.52 35.38 16.36
N GLU A 22 -20.58 35.59 17.15
CA GLU A 22 -21.12 34.59 18.08
C GLU A 22 -21.70 33.37 17.33
N ALA A 23 -22.39 33.56 16.19
CA ALA A 23 -22.87 32.47 15.35
C ALA A 23 -21.73 31.68 14.66
N SER A 24 -20.60 32.34 14.38
CA SER A 24 -19.40 31.67 13.86
C SER A 24 -18.76 30.80 14.96
N ASP A 25 -18.60 31.34 16.17
CA ASP A 25 -17.99 30.61 17.28
C ASP A 25 -18.82 29.40 17.72
N GLU A 26 -20.15 29.50 17.73
CA GLU A 26 -21.05 28.38 18.05
C GLU A 26 -21.00 27.27 16.97
N LYS A 27 -20.91 27.66 15.70
CA LYS A 27 -20.75 26.72 14.57
C LYS A 27 -19.38 26.04 14.56
N HIS A 28 -18.33 26.76 14.96
CA HIS A 28 -16.98 26.22 15.10
C HIS A 28 -16.87 25.26 16.30
N SER A 29 -17.52 25.57 17.43
CA SER A 29 -17.62 24.66 18.59
C SER A 29 -18.33 23.36 18.22
N THR A 30 -19.49 23.46 17.55
CA THR A 30 -20.27 22.28 17.13
C THR A 30 -19.47 21.37 16.19
N ARG A 31 -18.66 21.94 15.29
CA ARG A 31 -17.81 21.17 14.37
C ARG A 31 -16.63 20.49 15.07
N PHE A 32 -16.06 21.14 16.10
CA PHE A 32 -15.01 20.55 16.94
C PHE A 32 -15.54 19.36 17.74
N ASP A 33 -16.75 19.46 18.30
CA ASP A 33 -17.39 18.37 19.03
C ASP A 33 -17.71 17.18 18.11
N GLN A 34 -18.15 17.43 16.88
CA GLN A 34 -18.34 16.39 15.86
C GLN A 34 -17.02 15.69 15.49
N LEU A 35 -15.92 16.43 15.34
CA LEU A 35 -14.60 15.85 15.05
C LEU A 35 -14.09 15.00 16.23
N LYS A 36 -14.35 15.42 17.46
CA LYS A 36 -13.99 14.66 18.66
C LYS A 36 -14.71 13.31 18.70
N HIS A 37 -16.01 13.30 18.39
CA HIS A 37 -16.78 12.05 18.29
C HIS A 37 -16.27 11.11 17.20
N ILE A 38 -15.85 11.63 16.04
CA ILE A 38 -15.28 10.82 14.96
C ILE A 38 -13.94 10.18 15.40
N ILE A 39 -13.07 10.95 16.06
CA ILE A 39 -11.78 10.46 16.57
C ILE A 39 -11.97 9.39 17.65
N GLU A 40 -12.96 9.55 18.53
CA GLU A 40 -13.29 8.56 19.56
C GLU A 40 -13.87 7.26 18.97
N ALA A 41 -14.71 7.36 17.94
CA ALA A 41 -15.23 6.21 17.21
C ALA A 41 -14.13 5.44 16.45
N ASP A 42 -13.17 6.16 15.87
CA ASP A 42 -12.03 5.57 15.16
C ASP A 42 -11.08 4.83 16.12
N LYS A 43 -10.82 5.42 17.30
CA LYS A 43 -10.06 4.75 18.38
C LYS A 43 -10.75 3.49 18.89
N ALA A 44 -12.08 3.49 19.00
CA ALA A 44 -12.84 2.31 19.41
C ALA A 44 -12.77 1.20 18.34
N SER A 45 -12.90 1.57 17.07
CA SER A 45 -12.78 0.64 15.93
C SER A 45 -11.38 0.03 15.85
N GLN A 46 -10.33 0.83 16.05
CA GLN A 46 -8.94 0.35 16.05
C GLN A 46 -8.66 -0.62 17.21
N LYS A 47 -9.26 -0.37 18.37
CA LYS A 47 -9.17 -1.28 19.52
C LYS A 47 -9.84 -2.62 19.22
N GLU A 48 -11.02 -2.60 18.61
CA GLU A 48 -11.74 -3.82 18.24
C GLU A 48 -10.97 -4.67 17.20
N ILE A 49 -10.33 -4.02 16.21
CA ILE A 49 -9.45 -4.70 15.24
C ILE A 49 -8.26 -5.36 15.95
N ASN A 50 -7.65 -4.69 16.92
CA ASN A 50 -6.51 -5.23 17.67
C ASN A 50 -6.94 -6.41 18.56
N ASP A 51 -8.11 -6.35 19.17
CA ASP A 51 -8.66 -7.43 19.99
C ASP A 51 -9.01 -8.66 19.11
N GLN A 52 -9.54 -8.45 17.90
CA GLN A 52 -9.77 -9.51 16.90
C GLN A 52 -8.47 -10.17 16.43
N LEU A 53 -7.41 -9.39 16.18
CA LEU A 53 -6.09 -9.90 15.83
C LEU A 53 -5.49 -10.76 16.96
N ALA A 54 -5.63 -10.33 18.21
CA ALA A 54 -5.18 -11.10 19.38
C ALA A 54 -5.94 -12.45 19.51
N GLN A 55 -7.25 -12.46 19.23
CA GLN A 55 -8.05 -13.70 19.20
C GLN A 55 -7.62 -14.64 18.07
N MET A 56 -7.36 -14.11 16.87
CA MET A 56 -6.85 -14.93 15.76
C MET A 56 -5.48 -15.55 16.06
N MET A 57 -4.58 -14.82 16.72
CA MET A 57 -3.27 -15.35 17.13
C MET A 57 -3.40 -16.47 18.19
N ASN A 58 -4.35 -16.34 19.12
CA ASN A 58 -4.64 -17.39 20.10
C ASN A 58 -5.20 -18.66 19.43
N LEU A 59 -6.12 -18.50 18.47
CA LEU A 59 -6.67 -19.62 17.69
C LEU A 59 -5.60 -20.34 16.86
N GLN A 60 -4.65 -19.61 16.27
CA GLN A 60 -3.50 -20.20 15.56
C GLN A 60 -2.56 -20.98 16.48
N GLY A 61 -2.36 -20.48 17.70
CA GLY A 61 -1.63 -21.20 18.75
C GLY A 61 -2.30 -22.54 19.07
N GLN A 62 -3.62 -22.53 19.29
CA GLN A 62 -4.39 -23.74 19.60
C GLN A 62 -4.40 -24.76 18.45
N ILE A 63 -4.50 -24.31 17.20
CA ILE A 63 -4.41 -25.18 16.02
C ILE A 63 -3.03 -25.84 15.92
N SER A 64 -1.95 -25.09 16.20
CA SER A 64 -0.59 -25.64 16.19
C SER A 64 -0.40 -26.72 17.26
N THR A 65 -0.95 -26.51 18.47
CA THR A 65 -0.90 -27.50 19.56
C THR A 65 -1.69 -28.76 19.22
N LEU A 66 -2.84 -28.63 18.55
CA LEU A 66 -3.68 -29.75 18.08
C LEU A 66 -2.99 -30.58 16.97
N LEU A 67 -2.20 -29.94 16.11
CA LEU A 67 -1.43 -30.62 15.07
C LEU A 67 -0.23 -31.40 15.65
N THR A 68 0.38 -30.92 16.73
CA THR A 68 1.47 -31.63 17.41
C THR A 68 1.01 -32.79 18.30
N THR A 69 -0.21 -32.74 18.85
CA THR A 69 -0.73 -33.75 19.78
C THR A 69 -1.37 -34.95 19.09
N ASN A 70 -1.84 -34.81 17.85
CA ASN A 70 -2.57 -35.88 17.14
C ASN A 70 -1.71 -36.78 16.23
N GLY A 71 -0.38 -36.65 16.20
CA GLY A 71 0.50 -37.66 15.57
C GLY A 71 0.12 -38.05 14.13
N ILE A 72 -0.48 -37.14 13.36
CA ILE A 72 -0.86 -37.41 11.98
C ILE A 72 0.43 -37.45 11.15
N LYS A 73 0.88 -38.66 10.84
CA LYS A 73 1.99 -38.93 9.93
C LYS A 73 1.73 -38.18 8.62
N LYS A 74 2.68 -37.30 8.27
CA LYS A 74 2.79 -36.64 6.96
C LYS A 74 2.58 -37.68 5.86
N THR A 75 1.45 -37.58 5.16
CA THR A 75 1.40 -38.05 3.78
C THR A 75 1.96 -36.90 2.93
N ASN A 76 2.92 -37.24 2.07
CA ASN A 76 3.70 -36.31 1.26
C ASN A 76 2.83 -35.28 0.53
N PRO A 77 3.04 -33.96 0.74
CA PRO A 77 2.59 -32.97 -0.22
C PRO A 77 3.70 -32.73 -1.23
N THR A 78 3.46 -33.19 -2.46
CA THR A 78 4.19 -32.78 -3.65
C THR A 78 3.83 -31.33 -3.98
N ARG A 79 4.51 -30.36 -3.35
CA ARG A 79 4.71 -29.00 -3.86
C ARG A 79 5.70 -28.28 -2.95
N GLU A 80 6.92 -28.10 -3.43
CA GLU A 80 8.04 -27.52 -2.69
C GLU A 80 7.85 -26.03 -2.35
N ASP A 81 6.83 -25.37 -2.91
CA ASP A 81 6.58 -23.93 -2.75
C ASP A 81 5.91 -23.55 -1.41
N ASP A 82 5.08 -24.43 -0.82
CA ASP A 82 4.33 -24.10 0.40
C ASP A 82 5.09 -24.43 1.70
N ALA A 83 6.11 -25.29 1.62
CA ALA A 83 6.93 -25.68 2.78
C ALA A 83 7.92 -24.58 3.19
N PHE A 84 8.32 -23.70 2.27
CA PHE A 84 9.25 -22.60 2.52
C PHE A 84 8.66 -21.54 3.47
N LEU A 85 7.35 -21.29 3.40
CA LEU A 85 6.68 -20.24 4.19
C LEU A 85 6.60 -20.53 5.70
N PHE A 86 6.85 -21.76 6.14
CA PHE A 86 6.79 -22.16 7.55
C PHE A 86 8.11 -21.95 8.32
N LEU A 87 9.24 -21.71 7.63
CA LEU A 87 10.55 -21.43 8.24
C LEU A 87 10.93 -19.94 8.26
N ILE A 88 10.17 -19.10 7.56
CA ILE A 88 10.44 -17.66 7.44
C ILE A 88 10.10 -16.94 8.75
N ASN A 89 11.02 -16.08 9.21
CA ASN A 89 10.82 -15.25 10.40
C ASN A 89 9.52 -14.42 10.25
N PRO A 90 8.68 -14.24 11.29
CA PRO A 90 7.48 -13.41 11.23
C PRO A 90 7.70 -12.03 10.58
N GLN A 91 8.88 -11.43 10.77
CA GLN A 91 9.27 -10.17 10.13
C GLN A 91 9.43 -10.30 8.61
N GLU A 92 10.16 -11.30 8.16
CA GLU A 92 10.35 -11.59 6.73
C GLU A 92 9.03 -11.95 6.05
N LYS A 93 8.13 -12.64 6.76
CA LYS A 93 6.78 -12.92 6.28
C LYS A 93 5.99 -11.62 6.07
N ARG A 94 6.07 -10.66 7.00
CA ARG A 94 5.45 -9.34 6.83
C ARG A 94 6.05 -8.60 5.64
N VAL A 95 7.37 -8.59 5.52
CA VAL A 95 8.07 -7.96 4.39
C VAL A 95 7.64 -8.57 3.06
N LYS A 96 7.65 -9.91 2.92
CA LYS A 96 7.18 -10.61 1.71
C LYS A 96 5.70 -10.41 1.44
N SER A 97 4.88 -10.18 2.47
CA SER A 97 3.46 -9.89 2.30
C SER A 97 3.21 -8.47 1.76
N ALA A 98 4.02 -7.50 2.17
CA ALA A 98 3.96 -6.12 1.67
C ALA A 98 4.65 -5.97 0.30
N TRP A 99 5.75 -6.70 0.09
CA TRP A 99 6.55 -6.66 -1.13
C TRP A 99 7.19 -8.04 -1.39
N ASN A 100 6.60 -8.83 -2.29
CA ASN A 100 7.07 -10.20 -2.52
C ASN A 100 8.41 -10.27 -3.24
N GLU A 101 8.76 -9.24 -4.03
CA GLU A 101 10.02 -9.17 -4.76
C GLU A 101 11.20 -8.81 -3.84
N ALA A 102 10.96 -8.52 -2.55
CA ALA A 102 12.01 -8.35 -1.55
C ALA A 102 12.88 -9.60 -1.44
N VAL A 103 14.20 -9.46 -1.55
CA VAL A 103 15.16 -10.55 -1.37
C VAL A 103 15.32 -10.83 0.12
N LEU A 104 15.28 -12.10 0.51
CA LEU A 104 15.65 -12.55 1.85
C LEU A 104 17.09 -13.06 1.90
N GLN A 105 17.62 -13.25 3.11
CA GLN A 105 18.97 -13.76 3.32
C GLN A 105 19.17 -15.11 2.60
N GLU A 106 18.22 -16.04 2.76
CA GLU A 106 18.31 -17.38 2.15
C GLU A 106 18.39 -17.32 0.61
N GLU A 107 17.68 -16.38 0.00
CA GLU A 107 17.74 -16.15 -1.46
C GLU A 107 19.09 -15.53 -1.85
N ALA A 108 19.64 -14.65 -1.01
CA ALA A 108 20.93 -14.01 -1.25
C ALA A 108 22.13 -14.94 -1.03
N ASP A 109 22.03 -15.93 -0.15
CA ASP A 109 23.07 -16.93 0.11
C ASP A 109 23.37 -17.80 -1.13
N THR A 110 22.46 -17.82 -2.11
CA THR A 110 22.67 -18.49 -3.40
C THR A 110 23.62 -17.72 -4.34
N PHE A 111 23.91 -16.45 -4.05
CA PHE A 111 24.77 -15.62 -4.90
C PHE A 111 26.24 -16.03 -4.74
N GLN A 112 26.89 -16.37 -5.85
CA GLN A 112 28.32 -16.70 -5.88
C GLN A 112 29.18 -15.45 -6.13
N ASN A 113 30.43 -15.46 -5.68
CA ASN A 113 31.44 -14.42 -5.94
C ASN A 113 31.10 -13.02 -5.38
N ILE A 114 30.38 -12.97 -4.26
CA ILE A 114 30.11 -11.75 -3.50
C ILE A 114 31.44 -11.15 -2.98
N SER A 115 31.61 -9.83 -3.05
CA SER A 115 32.79 -9.15 -2.52
C SER A 115 32.48 -7.78 -1.92
N GLU A 116 33.04 -7.50 -0.73
CA GLU A 116 32.97 -6.18 -0.09
C GLU A 116 33.58 -5.04 -0.93
N LYS A 117 34.47 -5.38 -1.87
CA LYS A 117 35.12 -4.42 -2.77
C LYS A 117 34.21 -3.95 -3.90
N ASN A 118 33.09 -4.63 -4.11
CA ASN A 118 32.14 -4.28 -5.15
C ASN A 118 31.44 -2.97 -4.80
N LYS A 119 31.69 -1.95 -5.62
CA LYS A 119 31.09 -0.62 -5.45
C LYS A 119 29.95 -0.45 -6.43
N VAL A 120 28.74 -0.31 -5.89
CA VAL A 120 27.58 0.17 -6.65
C VAL A 120 27.45 1.67 -6.45
N VAL A 121 27.47 2.40 -7.56
CA VAL A 121 27.06 3.80 -7.60
C VAL A 121 25.60 3.82 -8.03
N LEU A 122 24.69 4.09 -7.09
CA LEU A 122 23.27 4.16 -7.40
C LEU A 122 22.97 5.46 -8.17
N PRO A 123 22.25 5.39 -9.30
CA PRO A 123 21.80 6.57 -10.01
C PRO A 123 20.96 7.49 -9.11
N SER A 124 21.12 8.81 -9.25
CA SER A 124 20.38 9.80 -8.44
C SER A 124 18.85 9.65 -8.49
N LYS A 125 18.32 9.13 -9.60
CA LYS A 125 16.89 8.81 -9.78
C LYS A 125 16.37 7.71 -8.85
N LEU A 126 17.25 6.87 -8.30
CA LEU A 126 16.89 5.80 -7.37
C LEU A 126 16.90 6.26 -5.91
N ARG A 127 17.27 7.51 -5.63
CA ARG A 127 17.24 8.05 -4.27
C ARG A 127 15.83 8.05 -3.69
N LEU A 128 15.74 7.67 -2.42
CA LEU A 128 14.50 7.66 -1.67
C LEU A 128 14.39 9.00 -0.93
N GLN A 129 13.57 9.90 -1.46
CA GLN A 129 13.37 11.23 -0.88
C GLN A 129 11.94 11.37 -0.34
N TRP A 130 10.94 11.10 -1.17
CA TRP A 130 9.55 11.29 -0.83
C TRP A 130 8.83 9.95 -0.75
N ALA A 131 7.97 9.77 0.25
CA ALA A 131 7.10 8.62 0.37
C ALA A 131 6.02 8.69 -0.71
N ASN A 132 6.21 7.94 -1.80
CA ASN A 132 5.31 7.92 -2.96
C ASN A 132 5.27 6.56 -3.64
N GLU A 133 4.39 6.41 -4.63
CA GLU A 133 4.13 5.13 -5.31
C GLU A 133 5.36 4.53 -6.01
N GLU A 134 6.38 5.35 -6.31
CA GLU A 134 7.60 4.91 -6.99
C GLU A 134 8.59 4.20 -6.08
N VAL A 135 8.42 4.29 -4.75
CA VAL A 135 9.42 3.81 -3.79
C VAL A 135 9.69 2.31 -3.95
N LEU A 136 8.65 1.48 -4.08
CA LEU A 136 8.84 0.03 -4.30
C LEU A 136 9.54 -0.26 -5.63
N SER A 137 9.21 0.48 -6.70
CA SER A 137 9.89 0.32 -8.00
C SER A 137 11.37 0.71 -7.93
N LYS A 138 11.70 1.76 -7.18
CA LYS A 138 13.09 2.17 -6.92
C LYS A 138 13.83 1.12 -6.11
N LEU A 139 13.19 0.54 -5.09
CA LEU A 139 13.76 -0.55 -4.30
C LEU A 139 14.05 -1.78 -5.16
N SER A 140 13.14 -2.18 -6.04
CA SER A 140 13.40 -3.27 -7.02
C SER A 140 14.64 -2.98 -7.86
N ALA A 141 14.72 -1.79 -8.45
CA ALA A 141 15.86 -1.40 -9.29
C ALA A 141 17.19 -1.34 -8.52
N ILE A 142 17.18 -0.90 -7.26
CA ILE A 142 18.35 -0.92 -6.38
C ILE A 142 18.78 -2.36 -6.11
N GLN A 143 17.84 -3.24 -5.79
CA GLN A 143 18.08 -4.65 -5.53
C GLN A 143 18.72 -5.34 -6.73
N ASP A 144 18.23 -5.04 -7.94
CA ASP A 144 18.81 -5.53 -9.19
C ASP A 144 20.23 -5.00 -9.43
N CYS A 145 20.50 -3.74 -9.10
CA CYS A 145 21.87 -3.20 -9.15
C CYS A 145 22.81 -3.94 -8.19
N PHE A 146 22.36 -4.21 -6.96
CA PHE A 146 23.16 -4.93 -5.97
C PHE A 146 23.43 -6.38 -6.38
N ARG A 147 22.44 -7.06 -6.96
CA ARG A 147 22.60 -8.40 -7.53
C ARG A 147 23.59 -8.38 -8.70
N ALA A 148 23.43 -7.47 -9.65
CA ALA A 148 24.27 -7.39 -10.84
C ALA A 148 25.75 -7.15 -10.51
N VAL A 149 26.02 -6.43 -9.41
CA VAL A 149 27.37 -6.08 -8.97
C VAL A 149 27.82 -6.93 -7.77
N LEU A 150 27.02 -7.93 -7.36
CA LEU A 150 27.35 -8.90 -6.31
C LEU A 150 27.77 -8.22 -4.99
N VAL A 151 26.98 -7.25 -4.54
CA VAL A 151 27.19 -6.57 -3.25
C VAL A 151 26.79 -7.53 -2.11
N PRO A 152 27.59 -7.65 -1.04
CA PRO A 152 27.22 -8.47 0.11
C PRO A 152 25.92 -8.03 0.76
N TYR A 153 25.02 -8.98 1.00
CA TYR A 153 23.63 -8.72 1.42
C TYR A 153 23.56 -8.00 2.77
N GLU A 154 24.47 -8.32 3.69
CA GLU A 154 24.66 -7.65 4.97
C GLU A 154 24.93 -6.14 4.85
N HIS A 155 25.40 -5.67 3.70
CA HIS A 155 25.65 -4.25 3.44
C HIS A 155 24.54 -3.55 2.67
N TRP A 156 23.54 -4.26 2.15
CA TRP A 156 22.49 -3.64 1.33
C TRP A 156 21.78 -2.53 2.08
N ALA A 157 21.39 -2.79 3.33
CA ALA A 157 20.70 -1.81 4.16
C ALA A 157 21.51 -0.51 4.32
N GLN A 158 22.79 -0.63 4.69
CA GLN A 158 23.68 0.52 4.85
C GLN A 158 23.87 1.27 3.53
N ARG A 159 23.97 0.56 2.40
CA ARG A 159 24.13 1.17 1.07
C ARG A 159 22.88 1.96 0.67
N VAL A 160 21.69 1.43 0.87
CA VAL A 160 20.44 2.16 0.57
C VAL A 160 20.27 3.35 1.51
N ALA A 161 20.62 3.21 2.79
CA ALA A 161 20.52 4.30 3.77
C ALA A 161 21.33 5.55 3.38
N ILE A 162 22.40 5.41 2.59
CA ILE A 162 23.18 6.55 2.07
C ILE A 162 22.38 7.34 1.03
N GLU A 163 21.51 6.68 0.28
CA GLU A 163 20.67 7.28 -0.78
C GLU A 163 19.29 7.76 -0.28
N MET A 164 19.06 7.72 1.03
CA MET A 164 17.83 8.19 1.68
C MET A 164 17.96 9.64 2.16
N SER A 165 16.89 10.42 2.02
CA SER A 165 16.76 11.78 2.56
C SER A 165 15.29 12.15 2.78
N ARG A 166 15.03 13.33 3.34
CA ARG A 166 13.68 13.89 3.58
C ARG A 166 12.76 12.95 4.37
N ASP A 167 11.71 12.38 3.79
CA ASP A 167 10.75 11.51 4.50
C ASP A 167 11.43 10.26 5.07
N PHE A 168 12.52 9.83 4.43
CA PHE A 168 13.33 8.69 4.85
C PHE A 168 14.55 9.08 5.70
N GLN A 169 14.72 10.37 6.07
CA GLN A 169 15.90 10.85 6.78
C GLN A 169 16.11 10.16 8.13
N GLN A 170 15.03 9.91 8.89
CA GLN A 170 15.12 9.25 10.18
C GLN A 170 15.56 7.79 10.05
N ILE A 171 15.05 7.09 9.02
CA ILE A 171 15.48 5.73 8.69
C ILE A 171 16.96 5.72 8.28
N ALA A 172 17.38 6.72 7.49
CA ALA A 172 18.77 6.86 7.08
C ALA A 172 19.71 7.00 8.30
N ILE A 173 19.33 7.80 9.29
CA ILE A 173 20.08 7.96 10.54
C ILE A 173 20.12 6.63 11.29
N PHE A 174 18.95 6.03 11.55
CA PHE A 174 18.80 4.75 12.25
C PHE A 174 19.68 3.65 11.65
N ALA A 175 19.65 3.48 10.33
CA ALA A 175 20.38 2.45 9.61
C ALA A 175 21.90 2.67 9.56
N ARG A 176 22.36 3.93 9.67
CA ARG A 176 23.79 4.25 9.73
C ARG A 176 24.36 4.11 11.14
N THR A 177 23.53 4.29 12.17
CA THR A 177 23.96 4.22 13.57
C THR A 177 23.91 2.81 14.17
N GLY A 178 23.23 1.86 13.51
CA GLY A 178 23.06 0.49 13.99
C GLY A 178 23.41 -0.59 12.96
N SER A 179 23.47 -1.84 13.40
CA SER A 179 23.57 -3.02 12.53
C SER A 179 22.20 -3.41 11.99
N VAL A 180 21.64 -2.58 11.12
CA VAL A 180 20.33 -2.81 10.50
C VAL A 180 20.51 -3.74 9.30
N ASN A 181 19.81 -4.88 9.32
CA ASN A 181 19.76 -5.79 8.18
C ASN A 181 18.74 -5.30 7.12
N TRP A 182 18.78 -5.89 5.93
CA TRP A 182 17.93 -5.49 4.81
C TRP A 182 16.43 -5.55 5.15
N VAL A 183 15.99 -6.63 5.79
CA VAL A 183 14.58 -6.87 6.16
C VAL A 183 14.07 -5.80 7.14
N THR A 184 14.86 -5.47 8.16
CA THR A 184 14.53 -4.42 9.14
C THR A 184 14.47 -3.04 8.48
N LEU A 185 15.36 -2.77 7.52
CA LEU A 185 15.29 -1.52 6.76
C LEU A 185 14.00 -1.44 5.92
N LEU A 186 13.62 -2.52 5.24
CA LEU A 186 12.40 -2.57 4.44
C LEU A 186 11.15 -2.36 5.29
N GLU A 187 11.06 -3.00 6.45
CA GLU A 187 9.93 -2.80 7.36
C GLU A 187 9.82 -1.33 7.81
N ALA A 188 10.94 -0.67 8.11
CA ALA A 188 10.95 0.75 8.43
C ALA A 188 10.49 1.63 7.26
N ILE A 189 10.92 1.33 6.03
CA ILE A 189 10.44 2.02 4.82
C ILE A 189 8.93 1.83 4.66
N PHE A 190 8.43 0.62 4.84
CA PHE A 190 7.01 0.33 4.74
C PHE A 190 6.20 1.08 5.78
N GLN A 191 6.71 1.25 7.00
CA GLN A 191 6.06 2.08 8.00
C GLN A 191 5.92 3.53 7.51
N VAL A 192 6.97 4.13 6.97
CA VAL A 192 6.90 5.49 6.41
C VAL A 192 5.91 5.57 5.24
N LEU A 193 5.89 4.57 4.36
CA LEU A 193 4.91 4.51 3.27
C LEU A 193 3.47 4.34 3.78
N ALA A 194 3.26 3.60 4.86
CA ALA A 194 1.96 3.42 5.48
C ALA A 194 1.48 4.71 6.15
N ASP A 195 2.37 5.41 6.87
CA ASP A 195 2.08 6.69 7.52
C ASP A 195 1.66 7.77 6.50
N HIS A 196 2.22 7.71 5.28
CA HIS A 196 1.84 8.59 4.16
C HIS A 196 0.65 8.05 3.33
N GLN A 197 0.03 6.93 3.73
CA GLN A 197 -1.07 6.26 3.04
C GLN A 197 -0.74 5.79 1.61
N VAL A 198 0.54 5.61 1.31
CA VAL A 198 1.03 5.22 -0.01
C VAL A 198 1.18 3.71 -0.14
N LEU A 199 1.57 3.01 0.94
CA LEU A 199 1.82 1.57 0.90
C LEU A 199 0.57 0.77 0.50
N TYR A 200 -0.57 1.17 1.06
CA TYR A 200 -1.88 0.59 0.77
C TYR A 200 -2.69 1.48 -0.17
N GLY A 201 -2.17 2.62 -0.60
CA GLY A 201 -2.91 3.61 -1.39
C GLY A 201 -3.45 3.03 -2.68
N SER A 202 -2.67 2.21 -3.40
CA SER A 202 -3.12 1.55 -4.64
C SER A 202 -4.14 0.43 -4.38
N MET A 203 -3.96 -0.35 -3.31
CA MET A 203 -4.92 -1.38 -2.89
C MET A 203 -6.25 -0.76 -2.46
N VAL A 204 -6.21 0.18 -1.52
CA VAL A 204 -7.39 0.91 -1.03
C VAL A 204 -8.04 1.63 -2.20
N SER A 205 -7.29 2.31 -3.07
CA SER A 205 -7.85 2.95 -4.26
C SER A 205 -8.52 1.97 -5.20
N PHE A 206 -7.99 0.75 -5.35
CA PHE A 206 -8.60 -0.29 -6.18
C PHE A 206 -9.91 -0.81 -5.58
N PHE A 207 -9.92 -1.20 -4.30
CA PHE A 207 -11.12 -1.71 -3.65
C PHE A 207 -12.17 -0.64 -3.37
N MET A 208 -11.76 0.63 -3.27
CA MET A 208 -12.63 1.80 -3.15
C MET A 208 -12.95 2.43 -4.51
N LEU A 209 -12.77 1.71 -5.62
CA LEU A 209 -13.22 2.17 -6.94
C LEU A 209 -14.74 2.30 -6.95
N LEU A 210 -15.23 3.51 -6.73
CA LEU A 210 -16.63 3.87 -6.90
C LEU A 210 -16.90 4.26 -8.35
N LEU A 211 -18.11 3.99 -8.83
CA LEU A 211 -18.61 4.55 -10.10
C LEU A 211 -18.69 6.08 -9.96
N ILE A 212 -18.09 6.80 -10.90
CA ILE A 212 -18.22 8.27 -10.96
C ILE A 212 -19.61 8.61 -11.52
N GLN A 213 -20.21 9.73 -11.10
CA GLN A 213 -21.53 10.13 -11.57
C GLN A 213 -21.55 10.25 -13.11
N ASN A 214 -22.53 9.62 -13.76
CA ASN A 214 -22.68 9.53 -15.21
C ASN A 214 -21.51 8.84 -15.96
N GLU A 215 -20.69 8.05 -15.26
CA GLU A 215 -19.64 7.25 -15.89
C GLU A 215 -20.24 6.10 -16.71
N SER A 216 -19.76 5.91 -17.95
CA SER A 216 -20.15 4.74 -18.76
C SER A 216 -19.48 3.47 -18.25
N MET A 217 -20.10 2.31 -18.48
CA MET A 217 -19.52 1.01 -18.10
C MET A 217 -18.13 0.80 -18.73
N LEU A 218 -17.92 1.29 -19.96
CA LEU A 218 -16.63 1.25 -20.63
C LEU A 218 -15.56 2.10 -19.91
N ASN A 219 -15.91 3.31 -19.48
CA ASN A 219 -14.97 4.17 -18.77
C ASN A 219 -14.64 3.60 -17.39
N PHE A 220 -15.63 3.07 -16.68
CA PHE A 220 -15.43 2.40 -15.40
C PHE A 220 -14.50 1.19 -15.54
N THR A 221 -14.76 0.28 -16.49
CA THR A 221 -13.91 -0.92 -16.68
C THR A 221 -12.49 -0.57 -17.11
N ARG A 222 -12.27 0.48 -17.92
CA ARG A 222 -10.93 0.97 -18.25
C ARG A 222 -10.20 1.50 -17.02
N ARG A 223 -10.89 2.25 -16.17
CA ARG A 223 -10.32 2.81 -14.94
C ARG A 223 -10.02 1.73 -13.91
N MET A 224 -10.89 0.71 -13.81
CA MET A 224 -10.63 -0.50 -13.03
C MET A 224 -9.39 -1.25 -13.53
N ARG A 225 -9.24 -1.40 -14.85
CA ARG A 225 -8.03 -1.99 -15.45
C ARG A 225 -6.77 -1.18 -15.12
N GLU A 226 -6.82 0.14 -15.26
CA GLU A 226 -5.69 1.02 -14.94
C GLU A 226 -5.30 0.91 -13.46
N ALA A 227 -6.27 0.92 -12.55
CA ALA A 227 -6.04 0.73 -11.13
C ALA A 227 -5.48 -0.66 -10.81
N TRP A 228 -5.97 -1.71 -11.48
CA TRP A 228 -5.44 -3.07 -11.34
C TRP A 228 -3.95 -3.13 -11.68
N TYR A 229 -3.53 -2.55 -12.80
CA TYR A 229 -2.12 -2.56 -13.20
C TYR A 229 -1.21 -1.67 -12.35
N LYS A 230 -1.78 -0.75 -11.56
CA LYS A 230 -1.06 -0.01 -10.53
C LYS A 230 -0.85 -0.80 -9.23
N LEU A 231 -1.53 -1.94 -9.06
CA LEU A 231 -1.31 -2.80 -7.90
C LEU A 231 0.05 -3.51 -8.00
N PRO A 232 0.79 -3.63 -6.88
CA PRO A 232 1.94 -4.50 -6.78
C PRO A 232 1.60 -5.93 -7.27
N THR A 233 2.57 -6.58 -7.93
CA THR A 233 2.37 -7.87 -8.58
C THR A 233 1.88 -8.95 -7.59
N THR A 234 2.34 -8.89 -6.34
CA THR A 234 1.88 -9.72 -5.22
C THR A 234 0.36 -9.71 -5.06
N TYR A 235 -0.24 -8.52 -5.11
CA TYR A 235 -1.68 -8.37 -4.93
C TYR A 235 -2.42 -8.83 -6.18
N ARG A 236 -1.89 -8.60 -7.38
CA ARG A 236 -2.52 -9.12 -8.60
C ARG A 236 -2.62 -10.66 -8.63
N GLN A 237 -1.74 -11.36 -7.93
CA GLN A 237 -1.71 -12.82 -7.85
C GLN A 237 -2.49 -13.40 -6.66
N GLY A 238 -2.93 -12.57 -5.71
CA GLY A 238 -3.64 -13.02 -4.51
C GLY A 238 -5.10 -13.42 -4.76
N VAL A 239 -5.54 -14.52 -4.15
CA VAL A 239 -6.91 -15.08 -4.29
C VAL A 239 -7.99 -14.09 -3.81
N MET A 240 -7.72 -13.31 -2.77
CA MET A 240 -8.66 -12.33 -2.21
C MET A 240 -9.02 -11.20 -3.20
N ASN A 241 -8.13 -10.90 -4.15
CA ASN A 241 -8.33 -9.83 -5.13
C ASN A 241 -9.30 -10.24 -6.25
N ARG A 242 -9.45 -11.55 -6.49
CA ARG A 242 -10.45 -12.07 -7.42
C ARG A 242 -11.87 -11.75 -6.97
N GLU A 243 -12.18 -11.98 -5.69
CA GLU A 243 -13.50 -11.68 -5.14
C GLU A 243 -13.77 -10.18 -5.13
N GLY A 244 -12.73 -9.36 -4.86
CA GLY A 244 -12.78 -7.91 -5.02
C GLY A 244 -13.21 -7.47 -6.42
N VAL A 245 -12.55 -8.00 -7.45
CA VAL A 245 -12.89 -7.75 -8.86
C VAL A 245 -14.32 -8.19 -9.18
N ILE A 246 -14.72 -9.39 -8.71
CA ILE A 246 -16.09 -9.89 -8.90
C ILE A 246 -17.11 -8.95 -8.27
N ASN A 247 -16.85 -8.47 -7.06
CA ASN A 247 -17.75 -7.56 -6.35
C ASN A 247 -17.86 -6.22 -7.06
N LEU A 248 -16.75 -5.62 -7.50
CA LEU A 248 -16.75 -4.39 -8.29
C LEU A 248 -17.55 -4.55 -9.60
N LEU A 249 -17.33 -5.66 -10.31
CA LEU A 249 -18.06 -5.96 -11.55
C LEU A 249 -19.55 -6.19 -11.33
N ARG A 250 -19.92 -6.91 -10.27
CA ARG A 250 -21.33 -7.14 -9.89
C ARG A 250 -22.03 -5.84 -9.51
N GLN A 251 -21.35 -4.97 -8.77
CA GLN A 251 -21.93 -3.76 -8.22
C GLN A 251 -22.09 -2.67 -9.29
N TYR A 252 -21.06 -2.46 -10.13
CA TYR A 252 -21.01 -1.30 -11.02
C TYR A 252 -21.21 -1.63 -12.50
N THR A 253 -21.02 -2.90 -12.90
CA THR A 253 -21.23 -3.35 -14.29
C THR A 253 -21.98 -4.69 -14.35
N PRO A 254 -23.18 -4.80 -13.73
CA PRO A 254 -23.88 -6.07 -13.57
C PRO A 254 -24.18 -6.77 -14.91
N SER A 255 -24.47 -6.01 -15.97
CA SER A 255 -24.72 -6.54 -17.31
C SER A 255 -23.49 -7.23 -17.90
N ILE A 256 -22.31 -6.64 -17.70
CA ILE A 256 -21.02 -7.21 -18.14
C ILE A 256 -20.70 -8.47 -17.34
N TRP A 257 -20.88 -8.41 -16.02
CA TRP A 257 -20.69 -9.56 -15.15
C TRP A 257 -21.58 -10.75 -15.56
N MET A 258 -22.85 -10.49 -15.87
CA MET A 258 -23.79 -11.53 -16.31
C MET A 258 -23.34 -12.26 -17.58
N MET A 259 -22.69 -11.57 -18.53
CA MET A 259 -22.14 -12.18 -19.75
C MET A 259 -20.86 -12.98 -19.52
N MET A 260 -20.21 -12.77 -18.37
CA MET A 260 -18.91 -13.33 -18.05
C MET A 260 -18.98 -14.47 -17.06
N LYS A 261 -19.98 -14.47 -16.18
CA LYS A 261 -20.04 -15.34 -14.99
C LYS A 261 -19.77 -16.82 -15.30
N ASP A 262 -20.33 -17.33 -16.39
CA ASP A 262 -20.28 -18.76 -16.74
C ASP A 262 -18.87 -19.21 -17.16
N ASN A 263 -18.08 -18.30 -17.74
CA ASN A 263 -16.70 -18.55 -18.13
C ASN A 263 -15.68 -18.03 -17.12
N SER A 264 -16.11 -17.21 -16.15
CA SER A 264 -15.23 -16.51 -15.23
C SER A 264 -14.32 -17.46 -14.45
N GLY A 265 -14.82 -18.65 -14.06
CA GLY A 265 -14.07 -19.67 -13.31
C GLY A 265 -12.80 -20.17 -14.01
N ASN A 266 -12.73 -20.08 -15.35
CA ASN A 266 -11.59 -20.53 -16.13
C ASN A 266 -10.54 -19.44 -16.38
N TRP A 267 -10.85 -18.19 -16.04
CA TRP A 267 -9.97 -17.05 -16.28
C TRP A 267 -9.18 -16.69 -15.03
N SER A 268 -7.93 -16.31 -15.20
CA SER A 268 -7.19 -15.55 -14.19
C SER A 268 -7.86 -14.20 -13.91
N THR A 269 -7.56 -13.58 -12.78
CA THR A 269 -8.13 -12.27 -12.41
C THR A 269 -7.79 -11.18 -13.42
N THR A 270 -6.57 -11.22 -13.99
CA THR A 270 -6.16 -10.32 -15.07
C THR A 270 -6.99 -10.54 -16.33
N GLU A 271 -7.18 -11.80 -16.75
CA GLU A 271 -8.02 -12.11 -17.91
C GLU A 271 -9.47 -11.67 -17.68
N MET A 272 -10.02 -11.83 -16.48
CA MET A 272 -11.34 -11.32 -16.15
C MET A 272 -11.45 -9.81 -16.39
N ILE A 273 -10.46 -9.04 -15.97
CA ILE A 273 -10.46 -7.58 -16.15
C ILE A 273 -10.40 -7.20 -17.63
N GLU A 274 -9.54 -7.85 -18.42
CA GLU A 274 -9.46 -7.61 -19.86
C GLU A 274 -10.76 -8.01 -20.59
N GLN A 275 -11.37 -9.11 -20.16
CA GLN A 275 -12.65 -9.59 -20.66
C GLN A 275 -13.81 -8.64 -20.32
N ALA A 276 -13.76 -7.98 -19.16
CA ALA A 276 -14.74 -6.97 -18.77
C ALA A 276 -14.62 -5.71 -19.64
N VAL A 277 -13.40 -5.25 -19.91
CA VAL A 277 -13.16 -4.11 -20.82
C VAL A 277 -13.63 -4.44 -22.24
N THR A 278 -13.29 -5.61 -22.75
CA THR A 278 -13.65 -6.05 -24.11
C THR A 278 -15.16 -6.09 -24.30
N ARG A 279 -15.90 -6.70 -23.37
CA ARG A 279 -17.38 -6.72 -23.45
C ARG A 279 -17.99 -5.34 -23.29
N SER A 280 -17.42 -4.50 -22.43
CA SER A 280 -17.89 -3.12 -22.27
C SER A 280 -17.70 -2.29 -23.55
N GLN A 281 -16.66 -2.57 -24.34
CA GLN A 281 -16.46 -1.94 -25.64
C GLN A 281 -17.49 -2.40 -26.67
N MET A 282 -17.93 -3.66 -26.62
CA MET A 282 -18.94 -4.18 -27.55
C MET A 282 -20.35 -3.62 -27.30
N MET A 283 -20.59 -3.09 -26.09
CA MET A 283 -21.88 -2.52 -25.68
C MET A 283 -21.95 -0.99 -25.77
N ALA A 284 -20.81 -0.33 -25.99
CA ALA A 284 -20.70 1.12 -26.09
C ALA A 284 -20.94 1.59 -27.53
#